data_AF-H0GS13-F1
#
_entry.id   AF-H0GS13-F1
#
_cell.length_a   1.000
_cell.length_b   1.000
_cell.length_c   1.000
_cell.angle_alpha   90.00
_cell.angle_beta   90.00
_cell.angle_gamma   90.00
#
_symmetry.space_group_name_H-M   'P 1'
#
loop_
_entity.id
_entity.type
_entity.pdbx_description
1 polymer ?
#
loop_
_entity_poly.entity_id
_entity_poly.type
_entity_poly.pdbx_seq_one_letter_code
_entity_poly.pdbx_strand_id
1 'polypeptide(L)'
;MKENELKNEKSVDVLSFKQLESQKIVLPQDLFRSSFTWFCYEIYKSLAFRIWMLLWLPLSVWWKLSNNCIYPLIVSLLVLFLGPIFVLVIRELSRERSLSKQLTQFCKEITKNTPSLDTHDWEVVVANLNSYLYENKAWNTKNFFFNATDCEKMFRTTVLEPFSLKKDKAAKVKSFKDSVPYIEEALQVYATGFDKQWKLFITEKSWSPVGLEDVQLPKDIHRSKLTWFLKRIFTIYSLPLWLAFLNCICVSQHFCLAFRILCPGLFFLMMVWLFQNMRTTALLVKMEHKMQFLLTIINEQESGANGWDEIARKMNRYLFEKKAWKNEEFFFEGIDCEWFFSHFFYRLLSAKKSMWLLPLNVELWPYIKEAQLSRNEESLMKK
;
A
#
# COMPACT_ATOMS: atom_id res chain seq x y z
N MET A 1 4.11 51.22 -42.42
CA MET A 1 5.07 50.47 -41.58
C MET A 1 4.50 50.23 -40.17
N LYS A 2 3.27 49.70 -40.05
CA LYS A 2 2.60 49.42 -38.75
C LYS A 2 1.69 48.18 -38.75
N GLU A 3 1.60 47.43 -39.85
CA GLU A 3 0.72 46.25 -39.96
C GLU A 3 1.44 44.92 -39.73
N ASN A 4 2.78 44.91 -39.70
CA ASN A 4 3.57 43.69 -39.47
C ASN A 4 3.93 43.45 -38.00
N GLU A 5 3.72 44.43 -37.10
CA GLU A 5 3.98 44.24 -35.67
C GLU A 5 2.80 43.54 -34.95
N LEU A 6 1.55 43.80 -35.37
CA LEU A 6 0.37 43.24 -34.71
C LEU A 6 0.14 41.74 -34.98
N LYS A 7 0.71 41.19 -36.08
CA LYS A 7 0.67 39.75 -36.38
C LYS A 7 1.72 38.95 -35.59
N ASN A 8 2.84 39.58 -35.25
CA ASN A 8 3.92 38.91 -34.52
C ASN A 8 3.55 38.72 -33.04
N GLU A 9 2.80 39.65 -32.45
CA GLU A 9 2.36 39.57 -31.05
C GLU A 9 1.35 38.43 -30.84
N LYS A 10 0.38 38.25 -31.75
CA LYS A 10 -0.56 37.12 -31.72
C LYS A 10 0.09 35.77 -32.05
N SER A 11 1.13 35.73 -32.88
CA SER A 11 1.81 34.47 -33.19
C SER A 11 2.76 34.02 -32.08
N VAL A 12 3.35 34.95 -31.33
CA VAL A 12 4.21 34.65 -30.18
C VAL A 12 3.39 34.08 -29.02
N ASP A 13 2.19 34.62 -28.78
CA ASP A 13 1.27 34.05 -27.77
C ASP A 13 0.69 32.69 -28.18
N VAL A 14 0.41 32.46 -29.46
CA VAL A 14 -0.08 31.16 -29.93
C VAL A 14 1.04 30.11 -29.99
N LEU A 15 2.30 30.51 -30.26
CA LEU A 15 3.46 29.62 -30.16
C LEU A 15 3.83 29.31 -28.71
N SER A 16 3.73 30.28 -27.80
CA SER A 16 3.99 30.06 -26.37
C SER A 16 2.90 29.17 -25.76
N PHE A 17 1.63 29.36 -26.13
CA PHE A 17 0.52 28.52 -25.69
C PHE A 17 0.60 27.10 -26.28
N LYS A 18 1.02 26.93 -27.54
CA LYS A 18 1.31 25.61 -28.13
C LYS A 18 2.56 24.95 -27.56
N GLN A 19 3.58 25.70 -27.14
CA GLN A 19 4.72 25.15 -26.41
C GLN A 19 4.34 24.75 -24.97
N LEU A 20 3.39 25.46 -24.36
CA LEU A 20 2.82 25.13 -23.05
C LEU A 20 1.95 23.86 -23.13
N GLU A 21 1.16 23.69 -24.19
CA GLU A 21 0.40 22.46 -24.49
C GLU A 21 1.30 21.28 -24.94
N SER A 22 2.55 21.53 -25.34
CA SER A 22 3.47 20.53 -25.91
C SER A 22 4.46 19.93 -24.92
N GLN A 23 4.56 20.40 -23.67
CA GLN A 23 5.24 19.64 -22.61
C GLN A 23 4.24 18.75 -21.90
N LYS A 24 3.68 17.78 -22.63
CA LYS A 24 3.03 16.64 -21.97
C LYS A 24 4.08 16.03 -21.05
N ILE A 25 3.87 16.13 -19.75
CA ILE A 25 4.74 15.53 -18.74
C ILE A 25 4.79 14.03 -19.05
N VAL A 26 5.90 13.56 -19.62
CA VAL A 26 6.06 12.15 -19.98
C VAL A 26 6.58 11.41 -18.76
N LEU A 27 5.73 10.58 -18.18
CA LEU A 27 6.08 9.76 -17.03
C LEU A 27 6.48 8.35 -17.48
N PRO A 28 7.20 7.59 -16.63
CA PRO A 28 7.49 6.19 -16.94
C PRO A 28 6.22 5.35 -17.18
N GLN A 29 5.09 5.68 -16.55
CA GLN A 29 3.81 5.05 -16.84
C GLN A 29 3.36 5.19 -18.32
N ASP A 30 3.77 6.25 -19.01
CA ASP A 30 3.46 6.49 -20.43
C ASP A 30 4.43 5.78 -21.37
N LEU A 31 5.63 5.46 -20.88
CA LEU A 31 6.71 4.85 -21.66
C LEU A 31 6.72 3.33 -21.57
N PHE A 32 6.31 2.78 -20.42
CA PHE A 32 6.36 1.35 -20.15
C PHE A 32 4.97 0.72 -20.23
N ARG A 33 4.90 -0.48 -20.83
CA ARG A 33 3.64 -1.25 -20.95
C ARG A 33 3.00 -1.56 -19.60
N SER A 34 3.82 -1.72 -18.56
CA SER A 34 3.37 -1.97 -17.19
C SER A 34 4.44 -1.59 -16.16
N SER A 35 4.00 -1.41 -14.91
CA SER A 35 4.91 -1.23 -13.75
C SER A 35 5.94 -2.37 -13.66
N PHE A 36 5.57 -3.60 -14.02
CA PHE A 36 6.51 -4.73 -14.06
C PHE A 36 7.62 -4.53 -15.10
N THR A 37 7.29 -4.08 -16.31
CA THR A 37 8.31 -3.84 -17.34
C THR A 37 9.28 -2.71 -16.97
N TRP A 38 8.77 -1.63 -16.38
CA TRP A 38 9.59 -0.58 -15.78
C TRP A 38 10.50 -1.13 -14.68
N PHE A 39 9.95 -1.96 -13.80
CA PHE A 39 10.68 -2.55 -12.69
C PHE A 39 11.82 -3.44 -13.17
N CYS A 40 11.60 -4.28 -14.19
CA CYS A 40 12.64 -5.08 -14.82
C CYS A 40 13.73 -4.21 -15.47
N TYR A 41 13.33 -3.14 -16.15
CA TYR A 41 14.27 -2.19 -16.76
C TYR A 41 15.20 -1.56 -15.72
N GLU A 42 14.64 -1.09 -14.59
CA GLU A 42 15.41 -0.51 -13.49
C GLU A 42 16.35 -1.52 -12.83
N ILE A 43 15.90 -2.77 -12.62
CA ILE A 43 16.76 -3.85 -12.12
C ILE A 43 17.93 -4.08 -13.07
N TYR A 44 17.66 -4.21 -14.37
CA TYR A 44 18.69 -4.44 -15.36
C TYR A 44 19.74 -3.31 -15.39
N LYS A 45 19.31 -2.06 -15.19
CA LYS A 45 20.21 -0.90 -15.10
C LYS A 45 20.93 -0.77 -13.75
N SER A 46 20.53 -1.54 -12.73
CA SER A 46 21.17 -1.51 -11.41
C SER A 46 22.56 -2.16 -11.43
N LEU A 47 23.48 -1.61 -10.63
CA LEU A 47 24.81 -2.17 -10.43
C LEU A 47 24.76 -3.53 -9.71
N ALA A 48 23.82 -3.70 -8.76
CA ALA A 48 23.61 -4.95 -8.04
C ALA A 48 23.28 -6.12 -8.98
N PHE A 49 22.41 -5.89 -9.98
CA PHE A 49 22.09 -6.90 -10.97
C PHE A 49 23.30 -7.28 -11.84
N ARG A 50 24.12 -6.31 -12.24
CA ARG A 50 25.35 -6.58 -13.00
C ARG A 50 26.35 -7.40 -12.19
N ILE A 51 26.52 -7.09 -10.90
CA ILE A 51 27.36 -7.90 -9.99
C ILE A 51 26.79 -9.31 -9.89
N TRP A 52 25.48 -9.46 -9.67
CA TRP A 52 24.84 -10.78 -9.61
C TRP A 52 25.05 -11.59 -10.90
N MET A 53 24.94 -10.96 -12.07
CA MET A 53 25.26 -11.59 -13.35
C MET A 53 26.73 -12.03 -13.44
N LEU A 54 27.67 -11.20 -12.97
CA LEU A 54 29.10 -11.53 -12.97
C LEU A 54 29.46 -12.69 -12.01
N LEU A 55 28.70 -12.90 -10.93
CA LEU A 55 28.90 -14.02 -10.01
C LEU A 55 28.68 -15.40 -10.67
N TRP A 56 28.00 -15.46 -11.81
CA TRP A 56 27.83 -16.70 -12.56
C TRP A 56 29.11 -17.16 -13.28
N LEU A 57 30.03 -16.25 -13.59
CA LEU A 57 31.30 -16.58 -14.25
C LEU A 57 32.17 -17.52 -13.39
N PRO A 58 32.52 -17.21 -12.13
CA PRO A 58 33.29 -18.13 -11.30
C PRO A 58 32.55 -19.45 -11.01
N LEU A 59 31.21 -19.41 -10.91
CA LEU A 59 30.40 -20.63 -10.75
C LEU A 59 30.52 -21.55 -11.96
N SER A 60 30.53 -21.00 -13.18
CA SER A 60 30.70 -21.80 -14.40
C SER A 60 32.09 -22.46 -14.47
N VAL A 61 33.13 -21.76 -14.03
CA VAL A 61 34.49 -22.30 -13.95
C VAL A 61 34.58 -23.40 -12.88
N TRP A 62 33.96 -23.19 -11.72
CA TRP A 62 33.87 -24.21 -10.67
C TRP A 62 33.17 -25.47 -11.18
N TRP A 63 32.03 -25.33 -11.85
CA TRP A 63 31.30 -26.45 -12.45
C TRP A 63 32.18 -27.30 -13.36
N LYS A 64 33.10 -26.67 -14.10
CA LYS A 64 34.04 -27.36 -15.01
C LYS A 64 35.19 -28.06 -14.28
N LEU A 65 35.65 -27.50 -13.15
CA LEU A 65 36.80 -28.01 -12.39
C LEU A 65 36.42 -29.00 -11.28
N SER A 66 35.14 -29.10 -10.93
CA SER A 66 34.71 -29.90 -9.80
C SER A 66 34.52 -31.36 -10.15
N ASN A 67 35.18 -32.24 -9.39
CA ASN A 67 34.97 -33.68 -9.46
C ASN A 67 33.62 -34.12 -8.82
N ASN A 68 32.97 -33.25 -8.04
CA ASN A 68 31.70 -33.55 -7.38
C ASN A 68 30.65 -32.49 -7.74
N CYS A 69 29.66 -32.89 -8.54
CA CYS A 69 28.62 -32.01 -9.07
C CYS A 69 27.61 -31.51 -8.01
N ILE A 70 27.56 -32.12 -6.83
CA ILE A 70 26.55 -31.80 -5.81
C ILE A 70 26.77 -30.40 -5.22
N TYR A 71 28.01 -30.06 -4.85
CA TYR A 71 28.34 -28.75 -4.27
C TYR A 71 28.11 -27.56 -5.22
N PRO A 72 28.62 -27.56 -6.47
CA PRO A 72 28.35 -26.47 -7.40
C PRO A 72 26.85 -26.36 -7.73
N LEU A 73 26.11 -27.47 -7.74
CA LEU A 73 24.66 -27.46 -7.91
C LEU A 73 23.95 -26.78 -6.74
N ILE A 74 24.28 -27.12 -5.49
CA ILE A 74 23.71 -26.46 -4.30
C ILE A 74 23.99 -24.95 -4.32
N VAL A 75 25.23 -24.54 -4.58
CA VAL A 75 25.60 -23.12 -4.62
C VAL A 75 24.90 -22.39 -5.77
N SER A 76 24.77 -23.03 -6.95
CA SER A 76 24.05 -22.46 -8.09
C SER A 76 22.58 -22.22 -7.77
N LEU A 77 21.92 -23.16 -7.08
CA LEU A 77 20.53 -22.99 -6.63
C LEU A 77 20.42 -21.84 -5.63
N LEU A 78 21.34 -21.73 -4.66
CA LEU A 78 21.35 -20.61 -3.72
C LEU A 78 21.53 -19.26 -4.43
N VAL A 79 22.45 -19.14 -5.38
CA VAL A 79 22.67 -17.91 -6.15
C VAL A 79 21.47 -17.59 -7.05
N LEU A 80 20.81 -18.60 -7.61
CA LEU A 80 19.61 -18.44 -8.44
C LEU A 80 18.40 -17.95 -7.65
N PHE A 81 18.16 -18.51 -6.45
CA PHE A 81 16.97 -18.19 -5.66
C PHE A 81 17.17 -16.99 -4.74
N LEU A 82 18.30 -16.91 -4.04
CA LEU A 82 18.57 -15.80 -3.11
C LEU A 82 19.09 -14.56 -3.82
N GLY A 83 19.85 -14.72 -4.90
CA GLY A 83 20.45 -13.60 -5.62
C GLY A 83 19.43 -12.55 -6.10
N PRO A 84 18.34 -12.93 -6.77
CA PRO A 84 17.27 -12.00 -7.13
C PRO A 84 16.69 -11.28 -5.90
N ILE A 85 16.43 -11.99 -4.80
CA ILE A 85 15.91 -11.40 -3.56
C ILE A 85 16.88 -10.34 -3.03
N PHE A 86 18.18 -10.64 -3.00
CA PHE A 86 19.21 -9.66 -2.59
C PHE A 86 19.27 -8.45 -3.52
N VAL A 87 19.16 -8.64 -4.84
CA VAL A 87 19.12 -7.53 -5.81
C VAL A 87 17.91 -6.63 -5.54
N LEU A 88 16.74 -7.20 -5.22
CA LEU A 88 15.55 -6.45 -4.84
C LEU A 88 15.76 -5.64 -3.57
N VAL A 89 16.29 -6.27 -2.52
CA VAL A 89 16.55 -5.61 -1.23
C VAL A 89 17.58 -4.48 -1.39
N ILE A 90 18.68 -4.73 -2.09
CA ILE A 90 19.73 -3.72 -2.33
C ILE A 90 19.16 -2.54 -3.12
N ARG A 91 18.32 -2.80 -4.14
CA ARG A 91 17.67 -1.75 -4.90
C ARG A 91 16.80 -0.88 -3.99
N GLU A 92 15.94 -1.49 -3.18
CA GLU A 92 15.01 -0.73 -2.33
C GLU A 92 15.77 0.11 -1.30
N LEU A 93 16.78 -0.46 -0.63
CA LEU A 93 17.67 0.27 0.26
C LEU A 93 18.42 1.41 -0.46
N SER A 94 18.80 1.20 -1.72
CA SER A 94 19.46 2.24 -2.52
C SER A 94 18.50 3.37 -2.89
N ARG A 95 17.22 3.07 -3.19
CA ARG A 95 16.17 4.06 -3.44
C ARG A 95 15.93 4.89 -2.19
N GLU A 96 15.69 4.25 -1.05
CA GLU A 96 15.47 4.92 0.24
C GLU A 96 16.66 5.83 0.59
N ARG A 97 17.89 5.34 0.41
CA ARG A 97 19.10 6.12 0.69
C ARG A 97 19.27 7.31 -0.25
N SER A 98 18.97 7.14 -1.54
CA SER A 98 19.06 8.24 -2.51
C SER A 98 18.05 9.33 -2.19
N LEU A 99 16.79 8.95 -1.91
CA LEU A 99 15.75 9.89 -1.53
C LEU A 99 16.07 10.59 -0.20
N SER A 100 16.55 9.85 0.80
CA SER A 100 16.95 10.42 2.09
C SER A 100 18.03 11.50 1.96
N LYS A 101 18.94 11.38 0.98
CA LYS A 101 19.95 12.42 0.71
C LYS A 101 19.36 13.66 0.03
N GLN A 102 18.29 13.49 -0.74
CA GLN A 102 17.63 14.56 -1.50
C GLN A 102 16.33 15.01 -0.83
N LEU A 103 16.16 14.72 0.46
CA LEU A 103 14.92 14.95 1.20
C LEU A 103 14.50 16.42 1.21
N THR A 104 15.47 17.33 1.34
CA THR A 104 15.19 18.78 1.26
C THR A 104 14.55 19.15 -0.08
N GLN A 105 15.09 18.67 -1.20
CA GLN A 105 14.52 18.95 -2.51
C GLN A 105 13.16 18.29 -2.68
N PHE A 106 13.01 17.06 -2.15
CA PHE A 106 11.75 16.35 -2.16
C PHE A 106 10.64 17.14 -1.46
N CYS A 107 10.91 17.63 -0.25
CA CYS A 107 9.96 18.45 0.50
C CYS A 107 9.69 19.80 -0.18
N LYS A 108 10.71 20.45 -0.76
CA LYS A 108 10.52 21.72 -1.50
C LYS A 108 9.58 21.59 -2.70
N GLU A 109 9.70 20.52 -3.48
CA GLU A 109 8.80 20.29 -4.62
C GLU A 109 7.36 20.01 -4.17
N ILE A 110 7.18 19.34 -3.04
CA ILE A 110 5.86 19.11 -2.44
C ILE A 110 5.26 20.43 -1.95
N THR A 111 6.01 21.23 -1.20
CA THR A 111 5.54 22.56 -0.76
C THR A 111 5.17 23.45 -1.95
N LYS A 112 6.03 23.51 -2.97
CA LYS A 112 5.85 24.37 -4.14
C LYS A 112 4.61 24.01 -4.96
N ASN A 113 4.42 22.73 -5.24
CA ASN A 113 3.30 22.29 -6.08
C ASN A 113 2.03 22.01 -5.27
N THR A 114 2.13 21.98 -3.93
CA THR A 114 1.01 21.71 -3.01
C THR A 114 0.15 20.54 -3.49
N PRO A 115 0.75 19.35 -3.71
CA PRO A 115 0.02 18.26 -4.30
C PRO A 115 -1.11 17.87 -3.36
N SER A 116 -2.33 18.03 -3.85
CA SER A 116 -3.48 17.42 -3.20
C SER A 116 -3.39 15.90 -3.36
N LEU A 117 -4.32 15.14 -2.80
CA LEU A 117 -4.42 13.70 -3.14
C LEU A 117 -4.90 13.45 -4.58
N ASP A 118 -5.04 14.51 -5.40
CA ASP A 118 -5.28 14.35 -6.82
C ASP A 118 -4.01 13.85 -7.52
N THR A 119 -4.21 12.89 -8.43
CA THR A 119 -3.11 12.17 -9.06
C THR A 119 -2.29 13.12 -9.94
N HIS A 120 -2.92 14.14 -10.53
CA HIS A 120 -2.27 15.06 -11.46
C HIS A 120 -1.23 15.98 -10.80
N ASP A 121 -1.48 16.47 -9.59
CA ASP A 121 -0.51 17.34 -8.90
C ASP A 121 0.77 16.57 -8.57
N TRP A 122 0.63 15.28 -8.24
CA TRP A 122 1.77 14.39 -7.99
C TRP A 122 2.54 14.04 -9.27
N GLU A 123 1.92 14.08 -10.44
CA GLU A 123 2.62 13.84 -11.72
C GLU A 123 3.66 14.92 -12.01
N VAL A 124 3.35 16.18 -11.70
CA VAL A 124 4.28 17.31 -11.81
C VAL A 124 5.47 17.12 -10.86
N VAL A 125 5.19 16.77 -9.60
CA VAL A 125 6.21 16.50 -8.58
C VAL A 125 7.13 15.35 -9.03
N VAL A 126 6.56 14.27 -9.55
CA VAL A 126 7.33 13.12 -10.07
C VAL A 126 8.25 13.56 -11.21
N ALA A 127 7.74 14.31 -12.19
CA ALA A 127 8.52 14.70 -13.35
C ALA A 127 9.72 15.58 -12.98
N ASN A 128 9.50 16.55 -12.10
CA ASN A 128 10.56 17.42 -11.59
C ASN A 128 11.62 16.62 -10.82
N LEU A 129 11.20 15.72 -9.93
CA LEU A 129 12.12 14.92 -9.12
C LEU A 129 12.90 13.89 -9.94
N ASN A 130 12.24 13.20 -10.87
CA ASN A 130 12.90 12.24 -11.76
C ASN A 130 13.99 12.92 -12.58
N SER A 131 13.72 14.12 -13.10
CA SER A 131 14.69 14.91 -13.85
C SER A 131 15.84 15.38 -12.96
N TYR A 132 15.53 15.95 -11.80
CA TYR A 132 16.51 16.42 -10.83
C TYR A 132 17.44 15.30 -10.32
N LEU A 133 16.90 14.12 -10.01
CA LEU A 133 17.68 12.98 -9.52
C LEU A 133 18.65 12.46 -10.58
N TYR A 134 18.23 12.47 -11.84
CA TYR A 134 19.08 12.07 -12.95
C TYR A 134 20.19 13.08 -13.24
N GLU A 135 19.85 14.38 -13.32
CA GLU A 135 20.80 15.46 -13.62
C GLU A 135 21.88 15.57 -12.55
N ASN A 136 21.52 15.42 -11.27
CA ASN A 136 22.45 15.43 -10.15
C ASN A 136 23.19 14.09 -9.95
N LYS A 137 23.00 13.11 -10.84
CA LYS A 137 23.57 11.75 -10.74
C LYS A 137 23.25 11.06 -9.41
N ALA A 138 22.15 11.43 -8.78
CA ALA A 138 21.62 10.79 -7.56
C ALA A 138 20.91 9.47 -7.89
N TRP A 139 20.45 9.32 -9.13
CA TRP A 139 19.95 8.06 -9.69
C TRP A 139 20.48 7.85 -11.12
N ASN A 140 20.60 6.58 -11.53
CA ASN A 140 21.20 6.21 -12.81
C ASN A 140 20.26 6.41 -14.00
N THR A 141 18.97 6.56 -13.78
CA THR A 141 17.93 6.65 -14.82
C THR A 141 17.01 7.84 -14.55
N LYS A 142 16.27 8.27 -15.57
CA LYS A 142 15.22 9.29 -15.47
C LYS A 142 13.89 8.73 -14.92
N ASN A 143 13.86 7.48 -14.46
CA ASN A 143 12.62 6.77 -14.15
C ASN A 143 12.58 6.34 -12.67
N PHE A 144 13.01 7.20 -11.74
CA PHE A 144 13.13 6.85 -10.32
C PHE A 144 11.77 6.49 -9.70
N PHE A 145 10.75 7.31 -9.95
CA PHE A 145 9.35 7.02 -9.63
C PHE A 145 8.61 6.61 -10.90
N PHE A 146 7.80 5.56 -10.80
CA PHE A 146 7.00 5.07 -11.92
C PHE A 146 5.80 5.98 -12.23
N ASN A 147 5.09 6.42 -11.19
CA ASN A 147 3.89 7.23 -11.27
C ASN A 147 3.68 8.08 -10.00
N ALA A 148 2.66 8.94 -10.04
CA ALA A 148 2.19 9.74 -8.91
C ALA A 148 1.98 8.93 -7.62
N THR A 149 1.32 7.77 -7.72
CA THR A 149 1.02 6.94 -6.55
C THR A 149 2.26 6.36 -5.86
N ASP A 150 3.31 6.05 -6.62
CA ASP A 150 4.60 5.56 -6.08
C ASP A 150 5.30 6.67 -5.30
N CYS A 151 5.25 7.90 -5.82
CA CYS A 151 5.82 9.08 -5.16
C CYS A 151 5.07 9.44 -3.88
N GLU A 152 3.73 9.46 -3.92
CA GLU A 152 2.91 9.69 -2.74
C GLU A 152 3.16 8.63 -1.67
N LYS A 153 3.15 7.35 -2.05
CA LYS A 153 3.45 6.24 -1.14
C LYS A 153 4.81 6.42 -0.48
N MET A 154 5.82 6.78 -1.26
CA MET A 154 7.17 7.00 -0.75
C MET A 154 7.22 8.20 0.22
N PHE A 155 6.52 9.30 -0.07
CA PHE A 155 6.37 10.41 0.88
C PHE A 155 5.75 9.93 2.21
N ARG A 156 4.68 9.13 2.14
CA ARG A 156 4.02 8.63 3.34
C ARG A 156 4.93 7.75 4.18
N THR A 157 5.69 6.83 3.58
CA THR A 157 6.55 5.91 4.32
C THR A 157 7.86 6.52 4.78
N THR A 158 8.44 7.44 4.01
CA THR A 158 9.77 8.02 4.29
C THR A 158 9.70 9.31 5.11
N VAL A 159 8.63 10.09 4.97
CA VAL A 159 8.46 11.39 5.65
C VAL A 159 7.33 11.33 6.66
N LEU A 160 6.10 11.07 6.24
CA LEU A 160 4.92 11.21 7.12
C LEU A 160 4.93 10.23 8.30
N GLU A 161 5.11 8.94 8.05
CA GLU A 161 5.12 7.90 9.08
C GLU A 161 6.22 8.14 10.12
N PRO A 162 7.51 8.32 9.73
CA PRO A 162 8.55 8.59 10.70
C PRO A 162 8.24 9.85 11.52
N PHE A 163 7.88 10.98 10.91
CA PHE A 163 7.68 12.22 11.66
C PHE A 163 6.49 12.14 12.61
N SER A 164 5.39 11.52 12.21
CA SER A 164 4.21 11.37 13.07
C SER A 164 4.39 10.33 14.19
N LEU A 165 5.20 9.28 14.00
CA LEU A 165 5.34 8.23 15.01
C LEU A 165 6.21 8.61 16.22
N LYS A 166 6.86 9.78 16.26
CA LYS A 166 7.72 10.24 17.38
C LYS A 166 8.75 9.19 17.90
N LYS A 167 9.09 8.13 17.13
CA LYS A 167 10.20 7.23 17.48
C LYS A 167 11.50 8.04 17.39
N ASP A 168 12.08 8.38 18.53
CA ASP A 168 13.34 9.12 18.67
C ASP A 168 13.43 10.45 17.92
N LYS A 169 12.77 11.49 18.47
CA LYS A 169 13.00 12.89 18.05
C LYS A 169 14.49 13.23 17.98
N ALA A 170 15.29 12.71 18.93
CA ALA A 170 16.73 12.94 18.99
C ALA A 170 17.53 12.26 17.85
N ALA A 171 17.14 11.06 17.42
CA ALA A 171 17.78 10.37 16.30
C ALA A 171 17.39 11.00 14.95
N LYS A 172 16.15 11.51 14.84
CA LYS A 172 15.60 12.16 13.63
C LYS A 172 16.16 13.55 13.38
N VAL A 173 16.27 14.37 14.43
CA VAL A 173 16.93 15.68 14.34
C VAL A 173 18.42 15.51 14.00
N LYS A 174 19.04 14.40 14.43
CA LYS A 174 20.42 14.06 14.08
C LYS A 174 20.57 13.59 12.61
N SER A 175 19.58 12.92 12.02
CA SER A 175 19.67 12.44 10.62
C SER A 175 19.22 13.46 9.58
N PHE A 176 18.29 14.37 9.91
CA PHE A 176 17.68 15.31 8.95
C PHE A 176 17.95 16.78 9.25
N LYS A 177 18.87 17.07 10.18
CA LYS A 177 19.25 18.38 10.73
C LYS A 177 18.79 19.62 9.93
N ASP A 178 19.32 19.81 8.72
CA ASP A 178 19.08 21.03 7.91
C ASP A 178 17.78 20.97 7.07
N SER A 179 17.17 19.79 6.93
CA SER A 179 15.95 19.53 6.16
C SER A 179 14.66 19.66 6.99
N VAL A 180 14.77 19.65 8.33
CA VAL A 180 13.64 19.71 9.27
C VAL A 180 12.60 20.80 8.94
N PRO A 181 12.97 22.08 8.71
CA PRO A 181 11.97 23.13 8.46
C PRO A 181 11.17 22.86 7.18
N TYR A 182 11.82 22.38 6.11
CA TYR A 182 11.14 22.03 4.86
C TYR A 182 10.22 20.81 5.03
N ILE A 183 10.61 19.87 5.89
CA ILE A 183 9.79 18.70 6.20
C ILE A 183 8.53 19.13 6.96
N GLU A 184 8.66 19.99 7.97
CA GLU A 184 7.51 20.49 8.74
C GLU A 184 6.54 21.26 7.83
N GLU A 185 7.04 22.10 6.94
CA GLU A 185 6.24 22.82 5.96
C GLU A 185 5.51 21.86 5.00
N ALA A 186 6.23 20.89 4.41
CA ALA A 186 5.62 19.91 3.51
C ALA A 186 4.56 19.04 4.22
N LEU A 187 4.77 18.71 5.49
CA LEU A 187 3.79 17.99 6.31
C LEU A 187 2.52 18.82 6.57
N GLN A 188 2.67 20.12 6.82
CA GLN A 188 1.52 21.03 7.01
C GLN A 188 0.70 21.19 5.73
N VAL A 189 1.39 21.38 4.59
CA VAL A 189 0.76 21.46 3.27
C VAL A 189 -0.01 20.17 2.95
N TYR A 190 0.63 19.02 3.16
CA TYR A 190 0.00 17.71 2.95
C TYR A 190 -1.21 17.49 3.88
N ALA A 191 -1.09 17.80 5.17
CA ALA A 191 -2.20 17.65 6.12
C ALA A 191 -3.41 18.52 5.74
N THR A 192 -3.17 19.77 5.33
CA THR A 192 -4.24 20.67 4.88
C THR A 192 -4.92 20.15 3.61
N GLY A 193 -4.13 19.60 2.67
CA GLY A 193 -4.66 18.95 1.47
C GLY A 193 -5.50 17.72 1.78
N PHE A 194 -5.06 16.89 2.73
CA PHE A 194 -5.80 15.72 3.20
C PHE A 194 -7.13 16.12 3.85
N ASP A 195 -7.13 17.12 4.75
CA ASP A 195 -8.34 17.61 5.41
C ASP A 195 -9.37 18.15 4.40
N LYS A 196 -8.91 18.85 3.37
CA LYS A 196 -9.77 19.31 2.27
C LYS A 196 -10.38 18.12 1.52
N GLN A 197 -9.59 17.09 1.22
CA GLN A 197 -10.09 15.88 0.57
C GLN A 197 -11.09 15.14 1.45
N TRP A 198 -10.84 15.04 2.75
CA TRP A 198 -11.78 14.43 3.69
C TRP A 198 -13.13 15.15 3.65
N LYS A 199 -13.13 16.50 3.69
CA LYS A 199 -14.35 17.30 3.56
C LYS A 199 -15.06 17.08 2.23
N LEU A 200 -14.33 17.08 1.11
CA LEU A 200 -14.90 16.77 -0.21
C LEU A 200 -15.46 15.35 -0.26
N PHE A 201 -14.80 14.38 0.38
CA PHE A 201 -15.27 13.00 0.46
C PHE A 201 -16.60 12.92 1.19
N ILE A 202 -16.77 13.64 2.30
CA ILE A 202 -18.05 13.75 3.01
C ILE A 202 -19.14 14.31 2.09
N THR A 203 -18.85 15.39 1.36
CA THR A 203 -19.85 16.13 0.57
C THR A 203 -20.22 15.44 -0.76
N GLU A 204 -19.26 14.89 -1.49
CA GLU A 204 -19.45 14.45 -2.89
C GLU A 204 -19.35 12.94 -3.12
N LYS A 205 -18.60 12.22 -2.27
CA LYS A 205 -18.25 10.80 -2.50
C LYS A 205 -18.75 9.86 -1.42
N SER A 206 -19.41 10.38 -0.39
CA SER A 206 -19.96 9.57 0.67
C SER A 206 -21.00 8.63 0.07
N TRP A 207 -20.80 7.33 0.28
CA TRP A 207 -21.78 6.35 -0.14
C TRP A 207 -22.98 6.45 0.80
N SER A 208 -24.16 6.67 0.22
CA SER A 208 -25.43 6.63 0.93
C SER A 208 -26.07 5.25 0.77
N PRO A 209 -26.50 4.62 1.87
CA PRO A 209 -27.19 3.34 1.78
C PRO A 209 -28.57 3.50 1.14
N VAL A 210 -28.86 2.69 0.12
CA VAL A 210 -30.20 2.54 -0.47
C VAL A 210 -30.66 1.09 -0.26
N GLY A 211 -31.84 0.91 0.36
CA GLY A 211 -32.46 -0.42 0.53
C GLY A 211 -31.76 -1.32 1.54
N LEU A 212 -31.47 -0.81 2.75
CA LEU A 212 -30.80 -1.58 3.80
C LEU A 212 -31.74 -2.50 4.61
N GLU A 213 -33.05 -2.34 4.44
CA GLU A 213 -34.11 -3.01 5.22
C GLU A 213 -34.15 -4.53 5.02
N ASP A 214 -33.72 -5.02 3.84
CA ASP A 214 -33.74 -6.44 3.49
C ASP A 214 -32.39 -7.16 3.74
N VAL A 215 -31.34 -6.44 4.13
CA VAL A 215 -29.99 -7.01 4.23
C VAL A 215 -29.77 -7.65 5.61
N GLN A 216 -29.81 -8.97 5.67
CA GLN A 216 -29.51 -9.72 6.90
C GLN A 216 -28.00 -9.85 7.11
N LEU A 217 -27.56 -9.85 8.37
CA LEU A 217 -26.16 -10.12 8.68
C LEU A 217 -25.89 -11.63 8.55
N PRO A 218 -24.64 -12.04 8.26
CA PRO A 218 -24.31 -13.46 8.17
C PRO A 218 -24.64 -14.25 9.45
N LYS A 219 -24.65 -13.61 10.62
CA LYS A 219 -25.08 -14.22 11.89
C LYS A 219 -26.54 -14.70 11.87
N ASP A 220 -27.41 -14.05 11.10
CA ASP A 220 -28.84 -14.37 11.02
C ASP A 220 -29.10 -15.54 10.05
N ILE A 221 -28.18 -15.77 9.11
CA ILE A 221 -28.26 -16.80 8.06
C ILE A 221 -27.51 -18.08 8.48
N HIS A 222 -26.37 -17.93 9.17
CA HIS A 222 -25.48 -19.04 9.51
C HIS A 222 -25.66 -19.52 10.95
N ARG A 223 -25.73 -20.85 11.11
CA ARG A 223 -25.84 -21.52 12.42
C ARG A 223 -24.67 -21.19 13.37
N SER A 224 -23.47 -20.94 12.86
CA SER A 224 -22.32 -20.50 13.68
C SER A 224 -21.26 -19.75 12.89
N LYS A 225 -20.50 -18.89 13.59
CA LYS A 225 -19.33 -18.18 13.04
C LYS A 225 -18.29 -19.13 12.42
N LEU A 226 -18.09 -20.29 13.04
CA LEU A 226 -17.17 -21.32 12.54
C LEU A 226 -17.64 -21.89 11.19
N THR A 227 -18.93 -22.20 11.05
CA THR A 227 -19.47 -22.73 9.80
C THR A 227 -19.37 -21.72 8.66
N TRP A 228 -19.65 -20.45 8.93
CA TRP A 228 -19.46 -19.36 7.98
C TRP A 228 -17.99 -19.24 7.55
N PHE A 229 -17.07 -19.24 8.52
CA PHE A 229 -15.64 -19.12 8.26
C PHE A 229 -15.08 -20.29 7.44
N LEU A 230 -15.45 -21.52 7.80
CA LEU A 230 -15.04 -22.73 7.07
C LEU A 230 -15.60 -22.75 5.65
N LYS A 231 -16.91 -22.47 5.47
CA LYS A 231 -17.54 -22.40 4.14
C LYS A 231 -16.75 -21.49 3.21
N ARG A 232 -16.26 -20.35 3.71
CA ARG A 232 -15.50 -19.37 2.91
C ARG A 232 -14.09 -19.83 2.59
N ILE A 233 -13.36 -20.39 3.56
CA ILE A 233 -12.03 -20.96 3.31
C ILE A 233 -12.13 -22.06 2.24
N PHE A 234 -13.10 -22.97 2.36
CA PHE A 234 -13.30 -24.02 1.37
C PHE A 234 -13.78 -23.47 0.02
N THR A 235 -14.61 -22.43 -0.02
CA THR A 235 -15.03 -21.83 -1.30
C THR A 235 -13.85 -21.22 -2.06
N ILE A 236 -12.90 -20.59 -1.36
CA ILE A 236 -11.74 -19.92 -1.98
C ILE A 236 -10.57 -20.87 -2.21
N TYR A 237 -10.30 -21.77 -1.27
CA TYR A 237 -9.10 -22.59 -1.23
C TYR A 237 -9.38 -24.11 -1.29
N SER A 238 -10.59 -24.55 -1.66
CA SER A 238 -10.92 -25.99 -1.76
C SER A 238 -9.91 -26.73 -2.62
N LEU A 239 -9.61 -26.24 -3.83
CA LEU A 239 -8.69 -26.91 -4.73
C LEU A 239 -7.25 -26.98 -4.15
N PRO A 240 -6.62 -25.88 -3.67
CA PRO A 240 -5.34 -25.94 -2.95
C PRO A 240 -5.34 -26.87 -1.73
N LEU A 241 -6.43 -26.89 -0.94
CA LEU A 241 -6.56 -27.76 0.23
C LEU A 241 -6.60 -29.23 -0.17
N TRP A 242 -7.37 -29.56 -1.21
CA TRP A 242 -7.43 -30.91 -1.77
C TRP A 242 -6.07 -31.35 -2.33
N LEU A 243 -5.40 -30.48 -3.09
CA LEU A 243 -4.08 -30.78 -3.65
C LEU A 243 -3.01 -30.96 -2.56
N ALA A 244 -3.02 -30.12 -1.52
CA ALA A 244 -2.10 -30.26 -0.39
C ALA A 244 -2.37 -31.53 0.41
N PHE A 245 -3.63 -31.89 0.60
CA PHE A 245 -4.02 -33.13 1.26
C PHE A 245 -3.56 -34.36 0.47
N LEU A 246 -3.80 -34.39 -0.85
CA LEU A 246 -3.31 -35.45 -1.74
C LEU A 246 -1.78 -35.52 -1.74
N ASN A 247 -1.10 -34.39 -1.80
CA ASN A 247 0.37 -34.32 -1.73
C ASN A 247 0.88 -34.87 -0.39
N CYS A 248 0.25 -34.50 0.73
CA CYS A 248 0.59 -35.06 2.05
C CYS A 248 0.40 -36.58 2.09
N ILE A 249 -0.67 -37.12 1.49
CA ILE A 249 -0.89 -38.58 1.41
C ILE A 249 0.24 -39.24 0.59
N CYS A 250 0.58 -38.70 -0.58
CA CYS A 250 1.63 -39.25 -1.45
C CYS A 250 3.02 -39.19 -0.80
N VAL A 251 3.41 -38.04 -0.23
CA VAL A 251 4.73 -37.86 0.40
C VAL A 251 4.83 -38.70 1.67
N SER A 252 3.74 -38.83 2.42
CA SER A 252 3.75 -39.53 3.70
C SER A 252 3.80 -41.04 3.61
N GLN A 253 3.73 -41.65 2.43
CA GLN A 253 4.03 -43.08 2.26
C GLN A 253 5.41 -43.45 2.82
N HIS A 254 6.33 -42.47 2.93
CA HIS A 254 7.68 -42.64 3.48
C HIS A 254 7.93 -42.00 4.86
N PHE A 255 6.92 -41.39 5.51
CA PHE A 255 7.07 -40.69 6.80
C PHE A 255 6.09 -41.19 7.88
N CYS A 256 6.44 -40.97 9.16
CA CYS A 256 5.64 -41.39 10.33
C CYS A 256 4.22 -40.79 10.38
N LEU A 257 3.32 -41.48 11.08
CA LEU A 257 1.90 -41.11 11.25
C LEU A 257 1.70 -39.69 11.81
N ALA A 258 2.61 -39.21 12.66
CA ALA A 258 2.57 -37.85 13.20
C ALA A 258 2.74 -36.78 12.11
N PHE A 259 3.58 -37.01 11.11
CA PHE A 259 3.78 -36.10 9.98
C PHE A 259 2.53 -35.99 9.10
N ARG A 260 1.79 -37.11 8.97
CA ARG A 260 0.50 -37.18 8.24
C ARG A 260 -0.59 -36.30 8.84
N ILE A 261 -0.57 -36.11 10.15
CA ILE A 261 -1.57 -35.31 10.87
C ILE A 261 -1.10 -33.85 10.98
N LEU A 262 0.18 -33.62 11.25
CA LEU A 262 0.73 -32.28 11.44
C LEU A 262 0.77 -31.44 10.16
N CYS A 263 1.14 -32.03 9.01
CA CYS A 263 1.29 -31.27 7.76
C CYS A 263 -0.05 -30.66 7.25
N PRO A 264 -1.16 -31.42 7.16
CA PRO A 264 -2.46 -30.84 6.80
C PRO A 264 -2.92 -29.80 7.82
N GLY A 265 -2.66 -30.01 9.11
CA GLY A 265 -2.99 -29.04 10.17
C GLY A 265 -2.24 -27.71 10.01
N LEU A 266 -0.93 -27.76 9.77
CA LEU A 266 -0.11 -26.57 9.51
C LEU A 266 -0.52 -25.86 8.23
N PHE A 267 -0.82 -26.61 7.16
CA PHE A 267 -1.30 -26.05 5.91
C PHE A 267 -2.67 -25.38 6.08
N PHE A 268 -3.57 -25.99 6.85
CA PHE A 268 -4.86 -25.39 7.19
C PHE A 268 -4.67 -24.08 7.98
N LEU A 269 -3.79 -24.05 8.99
CA LEU A 269 -3.46 -22.83 9.74
C LEU A 269 -2.88 -21.74 8.83
N MET A 270 -2.01 -22.10 7.89
CA MET A 270 -1.48 -21.18 6.88
C MET A 270 -2.60 -20.60 6.00
N MET A 271 -3.58 -21.42 5.59
CA MET A 271 -4.73 -20.95 4.80
C MET A 271 -5.66 -20.03 5.60
N VAL A 272 -5.89 -20.33 6.88
CA VAL A 272 -6.60 -19.43 7.80
C VAL A 272 -5.90 -18.07 7.88
N TRP A 273 -4.57 -18.08 8.03
CA TRP A 273 -3.76 -16.86 8.06
C TRP A 273 -3.82 -16.08 6.74
N LEU A 274 -3.71 -16.77 5.60
CA LEU A 274 -3.85 -16.16 4.27
C LEU A 274 -5.24 -15.54 4.06
N PHE A 275 -6.30 -16.23 4.49
CA PHE A 275 -7.66 -15.71 4.40
C PHE A 275 -7.87 -14.47 5.27
N GLN A 276 -7.36 -14.47 6.50
CA GLN A 276 -7.38 -13.29 7.37
C GLN A 276 -6.64 -12.13 6.72
N ASN A 277 -5.45 -12.36 6.16
CA ASN A 277 -4.71 -11.36 5.41
C ASN A 277 -5.49 -10.84 4.19
N MET A 278 -6.17 -11.70 3.42
CA MET A 278 -6.98 -11.27 2.28
C MET A 278 -8.13 -10.35 2.69
N ARG A 279 -8.84 -10.65 3.79
CA ARG A 279 -9.88 -9.76 4.36
C ARG A 279 -9.28 -8.40 4.72
N THR A 280 -8.14 -8.41 5.39
CA THR A 280 -7.38 -7.21 5.75
C THR A 280 -6.99 -6.39 4.52
N THR A 281 -6.45 -7.05 3.48
CA THR A 281 -6.05 -6.43 2.21
C THR A 281 -7.22 -5.79 1.48
N ALA A 282 -8.39 -6.44 1.41
CA ALA A 282 -9.53 -5.91 0.65
C ALA A 282 -10.03 -4.55 1.17
N LEU A 283 -10.11 -4.37 2.49
CA LEU A 283 -10.55 -3.12 3.09
C LEU A 283 -9.41 -2.10 3.23
N LEU A 284 -8.20 -2.56 3.57
CA LEU A 284 -7.09 -1.67 3.91
C LEU A 284 -6.14 -1.34 2.75
N VAL A 285 -6.36 -1.84 1.53
CA VAL A 285 -5.54 -1.44 0.37
C VAL A 285 -5.90 -0.06 -0.14
N LYS A 286 -7.19 0.27 -0.26
CA LYS A 286 -7.63 1.56 -0.80
C LYS A 286 -7.99 2.53 0.31
N MET A 287 -7.49 3.77 0.22
CA MET A 287 -7.81 4.83 1.18
C MET A 287 -9.31 5.15 1.20
N GLU A 288 -9.99 5.12 0.05
CA GLU A 288 -11.44 5.35 -0.06
C GLU A 288 -12.26 4.43 0.87
N HIS A 289 -11.95 3.14 0.90
CA HIS A 289 -12.67 2.18 1.75
C HIS A 289 -12.42 2.42 3.24
N LYS A 290 -11.22 2.89 3.61
CA LYS A 290 -10.90 3.28 4.99
C LYS A 290 -11.67 4.52 5.40
N MET A 291 -11.70 5.54 4.53
CA MET A 291 -12.43 6.78 4.78
C MET A 291 -13.93 6.51 4.92
N GLN A 292 -14.52 5.72 4.02
CA GLN A 292 -15.92 5.31 4.12
C GLN A 292 -16.21 4.53 5.40
N PHE A 293 -15.32 3.62 5.80
CA PHE A 293 -15.48 2.85 7.04
C PHE A 293 -15.52 3.76 8.26
N LEU A 294 -14.57 4.69 8.37
CA LEU A 294 -14.51 5.66 9.47
C LEU A 294 -15.70 6.62 9.45
N LEU A 295 -16.10 7.09 8.27
CA LEU A 295 -17.29 7.93 8.10
C LEU A 295 -18.56 7.21 8.56
N THR A 296 -18.71 5.94 8.20
CA THR A 296 -19.86 5.12 8.61
C THR A 296 -19.90 4.97 10.13
N ILE A 297 -18.73 4.80 10.77
CA ILE A 297 -18.63 4.78 12.24
C ILE A 297 -18.93 6.14 12.85
N ILE A 298 -18.51 7.26 12.25
CA ILE A 298 -18.76 8.60 12.82
C ILE A 298 -20.25 8.98 12.71
N ASN A 299 -20.89 8.64 11.59
CA ASN A 299 -22.27 9.03 11.30
C ASN A 299 -23.34 8.13 11.93
N GLU A 300 -22.98 6.93 12.41
CA GLU A 300 -23.96 6.03 13.01
C GLU A 300 -24.44 6.56 14.36
N GLN A 301 -25.76 6.67 14.57
CA GLN A 301 -26.29 7.29 15.78
C GLN A 301 -26.58 6.26 16.88
N GLU A 302 -26.76 5.00 16.52
CA GLU A 302 -26.99 3.93 17.49
C GLU A 302 -25.68 3.48 18.15
N SER A 303 -25.71 3.28 19.47
CA SER A 303 -24.59 2.79 20.27
C SER A 303 -24.75 1.34 20.71
N GLY A 304 -23.61 0.70 21.02
CA GLY A 304 -23.57 -0.68 21.48
C GLY A 304 -23.64 -1.71 20.33
N ALA A 305 -24.08 -2.93 20.65
CA ALA A 305 -24.09 -4.04 19.70
C ALA A 305 -24.93 -3.76 18.44
N ASN A 306 -26.08 -3.08 18.61
CA ASN A 306 -26.98 -2.74 17.50
C ASN A 306 -26.35 -1.75 16.53
N GLY A 307 -25.65 -0.72 17.03
CA GLY A 307 -24.93 0.23 16.19
C GLY A 307 -23.80 -0.42 15.40
N TRP A 308 -23.06 -1.34 16.02
CA TRP A 308 -22.02 -2.09 15.31
C TRP A 308 -22.58 -3.07 14.28
N ASP A 309 -23.75 -3.66 14.54
CA ASP A 309 -24.45 -4.49 13.56
C ASP A 309 -24.89 -3.67 12.34
N GLU A 310 -25.40 -2.45 12.56
CA GLU A 310 -25.77 -1.51 11.50
C GLU A 310 -24.56 -1.11 10.63
N ILE A 311 -23.44 -0.76 11.28
CA ILE A 311 -22.17 -0.45 10.60
C ILE A 311 -21.69 -1.65 9.78
N ALA A 312 -21.75 -2.86 10.35
CA ALA A 312 -21.35 -4.08 9.67
C ALA A 312 -22.21 -4.31 8.41
N ARG A 313 -23.53 -4.09 8.49
CA ARG A 313 -24.46 -4.23 7.36
C ARG A 313 -24.16 -3.21 6.25
N LYS A 314 -24.05 -1.93 6.60
CA LYS A 314 -23.69 -0.84 5.66
C LYS A 314 -22.38 -1.14 4.93
N MET A 315 -21.36 -1.60 5.66
CA MET A 315 -20.05 -1.88 5.10
C MET A 315 -19.98 -3.13 4.25
N ASN A 316 -20.70 -4.19 4.63
CA ASN A 316 -20.83 -5.39 3.82
C ASN A 316 -21.40 -5.06 2.43
N ARG A 317 -22.45 -4.25 2.39
CA ARG A 317 -23.09 -3.80 1.15
C ARG A 317 -22.17 -2.92 0.32
N TYR A 318 -21.55 -1.91 0.95
CA TYR A 318 -20.61 -1.02 0.29
C TYR A 318 -19.45 -1.79 -0.38
N LEU A 319 -18.82 -2.72 0.33
CA LEU A 319 -17.70 -3.49 -0.19
C LEU A 319 -18.11 -4.41 -1.34
N PHE A 320 -19.31 -4.96 -1.30
CA PHE A 320 -19.87 -5.75 -2.40
C PHE A 320 -20.14 -4.90 -3.64
N GLU A 321 -20.83 -3.77 -3.50
CA GLU A 321 -21.16 -2.87 -4.61
C GLU A 321 -19.91 -2.29 -5.29
N LYS A 322 -18.90 -1.93 -4.49
CA LYS A 322 -17.61 -1.46 -4.99
C LYS A 322 -16.72 -2.58 -5.54
N LYS A 323 -17.20 -3.83 -5.56
CA LYS A 323 -16.45 -5.04 -5.98
C LYS A 323 -15.12 -5.20 -5.23
N ALA A 324 -15.00 -4.60 -4.06
CA ALA A 324 -13.86 -4.76 -3.16
C ALA A 324 -13.95 -6.12 -2.45
N TRP A 325 -15.17 -6.62 -2.26
CA TRP A 325 -15.46 -7.97 -1.79
C TRP A 325 -16.43 -8.68 -2.74
N LYS A 326 -16.30 -10.00 -2.86
CA LYS A 326 -17.10 -10.78 -3.82
C LYS A 326 -18.57 -10.94 -3.44
N ASN A 327 -18.90 -10.81 -2.15
CA ASN A 327 -20.22 -11.11 -1.59
C ASN A 327 -20.61 -10.06 -0.52
N GLU A 328 -21.85 -10.08 -0.05
CA GLU A 328 -22.35 -9.19 1.03
C GLU A 328 -22.03 -9.70 2.45
N GLU A 329 -21.01 -10.55 2.60
CA GLU A 329 -20.67 -11.20 3.87
C GLU A 329 -19.22 -10.88 4.28
N PHE A 330 -18.86 -9.60 4.39
CA PHE A 330 -17.52 -9.22 4.80
C PHE A 330 -17.32 -9.40 6.31
N PHE A 331 -18.14 -8.75 7.12
CA PHE A 331 -18.27 -8.89 8.57
C PHE A 331 -19.36 -9.90 8.92
N PHE A 332 -19.10 -10.73 9.92
CA PHE A 332 -20.08 -11.71 10.40
C PHE A 332 -21.19 -11.06 11.25
N GLU A 333 -20.81 -10.13 12.12
CA GLU A 333 -21.65 -9.45 13.11
C GLU A 333 -20.98 -8.14 13.54
N GLY A 334 -21.70 -7.31 14.31
CA GLY A 334 -21.18 -6.06 14.86
C GLY A 334 -19.93 -6.23 15.73
N ILE A 335 -19.87 -7.28 16.56
CA ILE A 335 -18.68 -7.60 17.38
C ILE A 335 -17.45 -7.89 16.49
N ASP A 336 -17.64 -8.54 15.33
CA ASP A 336 -16.55 -8.77 14.36
C ASP A 336 -16.06 -7.44 13.75
N CYS A 337 -16.99 -6.51 13.49
CA CYS A 337 -16.70 -5.17 12.99
C CYS A 337 -15.98 -4.30 14.03
N GLU A 338 -16.43 -4.32 15.29
CA GLU A 338 -15.78 -3.61 16.40
C GLU A 338 -14.36 -4.13 16.63
N TRP A 339 -14.19 -5.45 16.70
CA TRP A 339 -12.86 -6.06 16.84
C TRP A 339 -11.94 -5.66 15.69
N PHE A 340 -12.46 -5.62 14.46
CA PHE A 340 -11.71 -5.22 13.29
C PHE A 340 -11.25 -3.75 13.38
N PHE A 341 -12.13 -2.83 13.77
CA PHE A 341 -11.77 -1.42 14.01
C PHE A 341 -10.68 -1.30 15.09
N SER A 342 -10.89 -1.94 16.24
CA SER A 342 -9.96 -1.91 17.36
C SER A 342 -8.58 -2.49 17.00
N HIS A 343 -8.55 -3.59 16.25
CA HIS A 343 -7.30 -4.27 15.90
C HIS A 343 -6.52 -3.55 14.78
N PHE A 344 -7.21 -3.17 13.70
CA PHE A 344 -6.55 -2.70 12.47
C PHE A 344 -6.41 -1.19 12.37
N PHE A 345 -7.29 -0.43 13.00
CA PHE A 345 -7.18 1.02 13.03
C PHE A 345 -6.56 1.46 14.35
N TYR A 346 -7.19 1.16 15.48
CA TYR A 346 -6.75 1.71 16.76
C TYR A 346 -5.43 1.12 17.27
N ARG A 347 -5.34 -0.20 17.43
CA ARG A 347 -4.18 -0.88 18.04
C ARG A 347 -2.92 -0.74 17.18
N LEU A 348 -3.03 -0.87 15.86
CA LEU A 348 -1.91 -0.73 14.94
C LEU A 348 -1.31 0.69 14.97
N LEU A 349 -2.16 1.72 14.91
CA LEU A 349 -1.72 3.11 14.98
C LEU A 349 -1.23 3.49 16.38
N SER A 350 -1.93 3.06 17.44
CA SER A 350 -1.52 3.32 18.84
C SER A 350 -0.21 2.63 19.19
N ALA A 351 0.01 1.40 18.71
CA ALA A 351 1.25 0.66 18.94
C ALA A 351 2.41 1.22 18.11
N LYS A 352 2.14 2.08 17.12
CA LYS A 352 3.14 2.65 16.21
C LYS A 352 3.99 1.56 15.53
N LYS A 353 3.34 0.44 15.20
CA LYS A 353 3.95 -0.74 14.58
C LYS A 353 3.31 -0.92 13.22
N SER A 354 4.11 -0.86 12.16
CA SER A 354 3.64 -1.32 10.86
C SER A 354 3.55 -2.84 10.89
N MET A 355 2.47 -3.38 10.32
CA MET A 355 2.45 -4.77 9.90
C MET A 355 3.25 -4.84 8.60
N TRP A 356 4.02 -5.91 8.40
CA TRP A 356 5.00 -6.08 7.30
C TRP A 356 4.47 -5.83 5.86
N LEU A 357 3.16 -5.60 5.68
CA LEU A 357 2.51 -5.41 4.38
C LEU A 357 1.59 -4.18 4.28
N LEU A 358 1.38 -3.40 5.36
CA LEU A 358 0.42 -2.28 5.35
C LEU A 358 1.03 -0.97 5.88
N PRO A 359 0.89 0.14 5.12
CA PRO A 359 1.24 1.47 5.62
C PRO A 359 0.32 1.83 6.79
N LEU A 360 0.85 2.59 7.76
CA LEU A 360 0.09 3.01 8.94
C LEU A 360 -1.05 3.96 8.59
N ASN A 361 -0.92 4.75 7.50
CA ASN A 361 -1.86 5.82 7.10
C ASN A 361 -2.12 6.79 8.26
N VAL A 362 -1.05 7.40 8.78
CA VAL A 362 -1.11 8.23 9.99
C VAL A 362 -1.99 9.47 9.80
N GLU A 363 -2.21 9.89 8.56
CA GLU A 363 -3.17 10.92 8.16
C GLU A 363 -4.61 10.64 8.63
N LEU A 364 -5.01 9.38 8.82
CA LEU A 364 -6.35 9.03 9.32
C LEU A 364 -6.49 9.17 10.84
N TRP A 365 -5.41 9.45 11.57
CA TRP A 365 -5.42 9.45 13.03
C TRP A 365 -6.45 10.39 13.68
N PRO A 366 -6.65 11.64 13.21
CA PRO A 366 -7.68 12.52 13.77
C PRO A 366 -9.08 11.90 13.68
N TYR A 367 -9.41 11.32 12.52
CA TYR A 367 -10.72 10.73 12.24
C TYR A 367 -10.93 9.40 12.96
N ILE A 368 -9.86 8.64 13.21
CA ILE A 368 -9.93 7.42 14.03
C ILE A 368 -10.23 7.77 15.49
N LYS A 369 -9.66 8.87 16.00
CA LYS A 369 -10.00 9.38 17.32
C LYS A 369 -11.43 9.88 17.39
N GLU A 370 -11.89 10.59 16.37
CA GLU A 370 -13.29 11.05 16.26
C GLU A 370 -14.25 9.86 16.23
N ALA A 371 -13.97 8.85 15.41
CA ALA A 371 -14.72 7.59 15.38
C ALA A 371 -14.72 6.91 16.76
N GLN A 372 -13.60 6.89 17.47
CA GLN A 372 -13.54 6.32 18.82
C GLN A 372 -14.36 7.14 19.84
N LEU A 373 -14.30 8.47 19.78
CA LEU A 373 -15.07 9.35 20.67
C LEU A 373 -16.57 9.18 20.45
N SER A 374 -17.01 9.14 19.19
CA SER A 374 -18.42 8.89 18.84
C SER A 374 -18.97 7.59 19.43
N ARG A 375 -18.11 6.58 19.63
CA ARG A 375 -18.47 5.28 20.22
C ARG A 375 -18.35 5.25 21.76
N ASN A 376 -17.51 6.10 22.35
CA ASN A 376 -17.25 6.12 23.78
C ASN A 376 -18.10 7.14 24.56
N GLU A 377 -18.48 8.26 23.94
CA GLU A 377 -19.19 9.38 24.61
C GLU A 377 -20.57 8.99 25.18
N GLU A 378 -21.27 8.02 24.59
CA GLU A 378 -22.55 7.53 25.14
C GLU A 378 -22.41 6.49 26.27
N SER A 379 -21.23 5.90 26.47
CA SER A 379 -20.99 5.05 27.64
C SER A 379 -20.94 5.84 28.95
N LEU A 380 -20.69 7.15 28.85
CA LEU A 380 -20.66 8.09 29.99
C LEU A 380 -22.00 8.80 30.22
N MET A 381 -22.88 8.89 29.22
CA MET A 381 -24.23 9.47 29.37
C MET A 381 -25.27 8.48 29.94
N LYS A 382 -24.89 7.21 30.16
CA LYS A 382 -25.72 6.18 30.81
C LYS A 382 -25.30 5.86 32.25
N LYS A 383 -24.57 6.75 32.92
CA LYS A 383 -24.21 6.60 34.35
C LYS A 383 -25.01 7.51 35.25
#